data_AF-W4KD79-F1
#
_entry.id   AF-W4KD79-F1
#
_cell.length_a   1.000
_cell.length_b   1.000
_cell.length_c   1.000
_cell.angle_alpha   90.00
_cell.angle_beta   90.00
_cell.angle_gamma   90.00
#
_symmetry.space_group_name_H-M   'P 1'
#
loop_
_entity.id
_entity.type
_entity.pdbx_description
1 polymer ?
#
loop_
_entity_poly.entity_id
_entity_poly.type
_entity_poly.pdbx_seq_one_letter_code
_entity_poly.pdbx_strand_id
1 'polypeptide(L)'
;MASAQFQFFDGMFGQRQQQQQQPSGASQWATHADSTSCSEYLCPATLACVTRPEECPCPHVQDVKCVVPDDQDRDHGTVLCVRGGSDCAAVEQLGKKFTK
;
A
#
# COMPACT_ATOMS: atom_id res chain seq x y z
N MET A 1 47.11 12.85 25.64
CA MET A 1 45.80 12.16 25.70
C MET A 1 44.75 13.24 25.70
N ALA A 2 43.94 13.36 24.65
CA ALA A 2 42.89 14.37 24.56
C ALA A 2 41.54 13.64 24.61
N SER A 3 40.78 13.86 25.68
CA SER A 3 39.41 13.36 25.85
C SER A 3 38.44 14.37 25.23
N ALA A 4 37.77 13.99 24.14
CA ALA A 4 36.65 14.77 23.61
C ALA A 4 35.37 14.36 24.34
N GLN A 5 34.93 15.22 25.26
CA GLN A 5 33.68 15.09 26.00
C GLN A 5 32.56 15.79 25.22
N PHE A 6 31.78 15.01 24.48
CA PHE A 6 30.65 15.50 23.69
C PHE A 6 29.44 15.74 24.61
N GLN A 7 29.23 16.99 25.03
CA GLN A 7 28.05 17.45 25.78
C GLN A 7 26.73 17.41 24.99
N PHE A 8 26.71 16.79 23.81
CA PHE A 8 25.50 16.65 22.99
C PHE A 8 24.48 15.69 23.61
N PHE A 9 24.95 14.66 24.33
CA PHE A 9 24.09 13.59 24.82
C PHE A 9 23.29 13.95 26.08
N ASP A 10 23.63 15.02 26.81
CA ASP A 10 22.92 15.37 28.06
C ASP A 10 21.58 16.09 27.82
N GLY A 11 21.44 16.79 26.68
CA GLY A 11 20.23 17.56 26.37
C GLY A 11 19.11 16.79 25.67
N MET A 12 19.40 15.61 25.10
CA MET A 12 18.44 14.90 24.23
C MET A 12 17.56 13.88 24.98
N PHE A 13 17.84 13.61 26.27
CA PHE A 13 17.01 12.71 27.08
C PHE A 13 15.88 13.42 27.84
N GLY A 14 15.83 14.77 27.83
CA GLY A 14 14.85 15.56 28.57
C GLY A 14 13.59 15.99 27.81
N GLN A 15 13.49 15.73 26.51
CA GLN A 15 12.38 16.19 25.66
C GLN A 15 11.99 15.10 24.65
N ARG A 16 11.46 13.97 25.14
CA ARG A 16 10.78 12.98 24.28
C ARG A 16 9.42 13.55 23.82
N GLN A 17 9.45 14.17 22.65
CA GLN A 17 8.53 13.95 21.52
C GLN A 17 7.02 13.85 21.83
N GLN A 18 6.29 14.95 21.58
CA GLN A 18 5.05 14.86 20.80
C GLN A 18 5.40 15.05 19.32
N GLN A 19 6.12 14.10 18.74
CA GLN A 19 6.00 13.89 17.30
C GLN A 19 4.77 13.03 17.12
N GLN A 20 3.68 13.64 16.63
CA GLN A 20 2.63 12.90 15.94
C GLN A 20 3.30 12.18 14.77
N GLN A 21 3.79 10.97 15.00
CA GLN A 21 4.04 10.02 13.92
C GLN A 21 2.66 9.76 13.33
N GLN A 22 2.34 10.41 12.21
CA GLN A 22 1.20 10.00 11.41
C GLN A 22 1.39 8.49 11.18
N PRO A 23 0.42 7.65 11.57
CA PRO A 23 0.56 6.23 11.38
C PRO A 23 0.76 5.99 9.88
N SER A 24 1.87 5.34 9.52
CA SER A 24 2.16 4.96 8.15
C SER A 24 0.98 4.16 7.58
N GLY A 25 0.76 4.21 6.26
CA GLY A 25 -0.43 3.59 5.64
C GLY A 25 -0.67 2.13 6.06
N ALA A 26 0.40 1.36 6.33
CA ALA A 26 0.32 0.00 6.85
C ALA A 26 -0.32 -0.12 8.25
N SER A 27 0.00 0.81 9.16
CA SER A 27 -0.55 0.82 10.52
C SER A 27 -2.02 1.25 10.59
N GLN A 28 -2.46 2.12 9.66
CA GLN A 28 -3.88 2.45 9.53
C GLN A 28 -4.66 1.28 8.94
N TRP A 29 -4.12 0.59 7.92
CA TRP A 29 -4.76 -0.59 7.35
C TRP A 29 -4.99 -1.69 8.38
N ALA A 30 -3.99 -2.03 9.21
CA ALA A 30 -4.13 -3.06 10.24
C ALA A 30 -5.29 -2.75 11.21
N THR A 31 -5.41 -1.50 11.64
CA THR A 31 -6.51 -1.05 12.52
C THR A 31 -7.89 -1.23 11.87
N HIS A 32 -8.00 -0.91 10.57
CA HIS A 32 -9.25 -1.05 9.83
C HIS A 32 -9.57 -2.51 9.47
N ALA A 33 -8.55 -3.33 9.22
CA ALA A 33 -8.71 -4.75 8.96
C ALA A 33 -9.27 -5.46 10.19
N ASP A 34 -8.73 -5.18 11.38
CA ASP A 34 -9.19 -5.76 12.64
C ASP A 34 -10.64 -5.39 12.99
N SER A 35 -11.10 -4.21 12.57
CA SER A 35 -12.47 -3.74 12.83
C SER A 35 -13.50 -4.16 11.77
N THR A 36 -13.05 -4.72 10.63
CA THR A 36 -13.94 -5.09 9.53
C THR A 36 -14.21 -6.59 9.51
N SER A 37 -15.48 -6.98 9.63
CA SER A 37 -15.88 -8.39 9.50
C SER A 37 -15.89 -8.83 8.03
N CYS A 38 -14.77 -9.40 7.56
CA CYS A 38 -14.64 -9.99 6.22
C CYS A 38 -14.01 -11.39 6.33
N SER A 39 -14.66 -12.40 5.77
CA SER A 39 -14.16 -13.79 5.74
C SER A 39 -13.37 -14.12 4.47
N GLU A 40 -13.40 -13.23 3.49
CA GLU A 40 -12.73 -13.38 2.20
C GLU A 40 -11.62 -12.34 2.06
N TYR A 41 -11.41 -11.78 0.87
CA TYR A 41 -10.37 -10.80 0.62
C TYR A 41 -10.86 -9.39 0.98
N LEU A 42 -10.16 -8.74 1.93
CA LEU A 42 -10.41 -7.34 2.28
C LEU A 42 -9.53 -6.41 1.45
N CYS A 43 -10.15 -5.60 0.58
CA CYS A 43 -9.46 -4.65 -0.29
C CYS A 43 -8.72 -3.58 0.52
N PRO A 44 -7.39 -3.44 0.41
CA PRO A 44 -6.62 -2.54 1.27
C PRO A 44 -6.92 -1.05 1.09
N ALA A 45 -7.35 -0.66 -0.11
CA ALA A 45 -7.60 0.74 -0.46
C ALA A 45 -9.04 1.20 -0.15
N THR A 46 -10.00 0.27 -0.12
CA THR A 46 -11.44 0.60 -0.06
C THR A 46 -12.17 -0.08 1.08
N LEU A 47 -11.55 -1.07 1.75
CA LEU A 47 -12.15 -1.93 2.77
C LEU A 47 -13.37 -2.72 2.27
N ALA A 48 -13.51 -2.88 0.94
CA ALA A 48 -14.50 -3.77 0.36
C ALA A 48 -14.12 -5.23 0.63
N CYS A 49 -15.09 -6.05 1.03
CA CYS A 49 -14.92 -7.50 1.16
C CYS A 49 -15.34 -8.16 -0.15
N VAL A 50 -14.41 -8.84 -0.82
CA VAL A 50 -14.59 -9.46 -2.14
C VAL A 50 -13.99 -10.87 -2.17
N THR A 51 -14.32 -11.65 -3.19
CA THR A 51 -13.86 -13.04 -3.31
C THR A 51 -12.38 -13.11 -3.67
N ARG A 52 -11.95 -12.23 -4.58
CA ARG A 52 -10.60 -12.26 -5.14
C ARG A 52 -10.01 -10.85 -5.29
N PRO A 53 -8.68 -10.68 -5.21
CA PRO A 53 -8.05 -9.36 -5.29
C PRO A 53 -8.40 -8.55 -6.54
N GLU A 54 -8.61 -9.21 -7.68
CA GLU A 54 -8.97 -8.58 -8.95
C GLU A 54 -10.39 -7.95 -8.96
N GLU A 55 -11.22 -8.31 -7.99
CA GLU A 55 -12.57 -7.78 -7.80
C GLU A 55 -12.56 -6.44 -7.04
N CYS A 56 -11.43 -6.05 -6.45
CA CYS A 56 -11.34 -4.80 -5.69
C CYS A 56 -11.66 -3.56 -6.53
N PRO A 57 -12.53 -2.66 -6.04
CA PRO A 57 -12.83 -1.41 -6.73
C PRO A 57 -11.71 -0.39 -6.53
N CYS A 58 -11.57 0.53 -7.50
CA CYS A 58 -10.72 1.70 -7.31
C CYS A 58 -11.33 2.67 -6.28
N PRO A 59 -10.51 3.28 -5.41
CA PRO A 59 -10.99 4.19 -4.37
C PRO A 59 -11.58 5.49 -4.93
N HIS A 60 -11.17 5.87 -6.15
CA HIS A 60 -11.68 7.05 -6.83
C HIS A 60 -12.38 6.66 -8.13
N VAL A 61 -13.57 7.19 -8.33
CA VAL A 61 -14.43 6.89 -9.49
C VAL A 61 -13.87 7.37 -10.82
N GLN A 62 -12.91 8.29 -10.79
CA GLN A 62 -12.22 8.81 -11.98
C GLN A 62 -11.06 7.91 -12.43
N ASP A 63 -10.69 6.92 -11.62
CA ASP A 63 -9.59 6.01 -11.91
C ASP A 63 -10.11 4.80 -12.68
N VAL A 64 -9.33 4.36 -13.66
CA VAL A 64 -9.61 3.13 -14.41
C VAL A 64 -9.01 1.95 -13.66
N LYS A 65 -9.82 0.91 -13.45
CA LYS A 65 -9.38 -0.37 -12.87
C LYS A 65 -8.68 -1.21 -13.94
N CYS A 66 -7.40 -1.49 -13.73
CA CYS A 66 -6.60 -2.38 -14.58
C CYS A 66 -6.23 -3.64 -13.80
N VAL A 67 -6.45 -4.80 -14.39
CA VAL A 67 -6.05 -6.08 -13.81
C VAL A 67 -4.72 -6.50 -14.43
N VAL A 68 -3.72 -6.72 -13.57
CA VAL A 68 -2.45 -7.32 -13.94
C VAL A 68 -2.56 -8.81 -13.64
N PRO A 69 -2.60 -9.68 -14.66
CA PRO A 69 -2.72 -11.11 -14.44
C PRO A 69 -1.46 -11.66 -13.78
N ASP A 70 -1.62 -12.69 -12.96
CA ASP A 70 -0.50 -13.42 -12.40
C ASP A 70 0.19 -14.27 -13.47
N ASP A 71 1.43 -14.71 -13.21
CA ASP A 71 2.25 -15.45 -14.16
C ASP A 71 1.73 -16.88 -14.39
N GLN A 72 1.28 -17.54 -13.32
CA GLN A 72 0.83 -18.93 -13.35
C GLN A 72 -0.64 -19.07 -13.74
N ASP A 73 -1.46 -18.06 -13.47
CA ASP A 73 -2.89 -18.08 -13.75
C ASP A 73 -3.37 -16.73 -14.28
N ARG A 74 -3.92 -16.74 -15.50
CA ARG A 74 -4.43 -15.52 -16.15
C ARG A 74 -5.83 -15.15 -15.69
N ASP A 75 -6.52 -16.07 -15.02
CA ASP A 75 -7.84 -15.84 -14.45
C ASP A 75 -7.74 -15.16 -13.07
N HIS A 76 -6.53 -15.07 -12.50
CA HIS A 76 -6.19 -14.35 -11.27
C HIS A 76 -5.29 -13.15 -11.53
N GLY A 77 -5.34 -12.16 -10.64
CA GLY A 77 -4.42 -11.03 -10.75
C GLY A 77 -4.58 -9.96 -9.68
N THR A 78 -3.73 -8.94 -9.79
CA THR A 78 -3.74 -7.77 -8.91
C THR A 78 -4.33 -6.56 -9.64
N VAL A 79 -5.08 -5.73 -8.90
CA VAL A 79 -5.65 -4.49 -9.44
C VAL A 79 -4.69 -3.31 -9.26
N LEU A 80 -4.56 -2.52 -10.33
CA LEU A 80 -3.94 -1.21 -10.34
C LEU A 80 -4.98 -0.16 -10.78
N CYS A 81 -5.01 0.97 -10.09
CA CYS A 81 -5.88 2.10 -10.44
C CYS A 81 -5.06 3.19 -11.12
N VAL A 82 -5.44 3.57 -12.34
CA VAL A 82 -4.71 4.56 -13.15
C VAL A 82 -5.54 5.82 -13.38
N ARG A 83 -4.88 6.98 -13.32
CA ARG A 83 -5.49 8.30 -13.54
C ARG A 83 -4.80 9.02 -14.69
N GLY A 84 -5.60 9.59 -15.59
CA GLY A 84 -5.12 10.15 -16.86
C GLY A 84 -5.12 9.09 -17.95
N GLY A 85 -5.50 9.48 -19.17
CA GLY A 85 -5.93 8.59 -20.27
C GLY A 85 -4.90 7.65 -20.89
N SER A 86 -3.96 7.10 -20.12
CA SER A 86 -3.26 5.88 -20.52
C SER A 86 -4.15 4.69 -20.18
N ASP A 87 -4.62 4.01 -21.22
CA ASP A 87 -5.35 2.75 -21.08
C ASP A 87 -4.51 1.68 -20.36
N CYS A 88 -5.17 0.65 -19.81
CA CYS A 88 -4.52 -0.46 -19.12
C CYS A 88 -3.40 -1.15 -19.92
N ALA A 89 -3.36 -0.96 -21.24
CA ALA A 89 -2.29 -1.40 -22.13
C ALA A 89 -0.87 -1.01 -21.66
N ALA A 90 -0.67 0.19 -21.10
CA ALA A 90 0.65 0.59 -20.61
C ALA A 90 1.08 -0.25 -19.39
N VAL A 91 0.14 -0.56 -18.50
CA VAL A 91 0.37 -1.41 -17.32
C VAL A 91 0.61 -2.86 -17.75
N GLU A 92 -0.17 -3.37 -18.70
CA GLU A 92 0.01 -4.72 -19.25
C GLU A 92 1.39 -4.92 -19.89
N GLN A 93 1.91 -3.91 -20.60
CA GLN A 93 3.26 -3.96 -21.16
C GLN A 93 4.35 -4.05 -20.09
N LEU A 94 4.17 -3.33 -18.97
CA LEU A 94 5.09 -3.42 -17.84
C LEU A 94 5.05 -4.82 -17.22
N GLY A 95 3.86 -5.41 -17.02
CA GLY A 95 3.71 -6.76 -16.48
C GLY A 95 4.44 -7.82 -17.32
N LYS A 96 4.22 -7.81 -18.65
CA LYS A 96 4.86 -8.75 -19.60
C LYS A 96 6.39 -8.68 -19.61
N LYS A 97 6.99 -7.56 -19.21
CA LYS A 97 8.45 -7.39 -19.17
C LYS A 97 9.12 -8.19 -18.04
N PHE A 98 8.37 -8.55 -17.01
CA PHE A 98 8.90 -9.24 -15.82
C PHE A 98 8.59 -10.74 -15.80
N THR A 99 7.67 -11.21 -16.64
CA THR A 99 7.42 -12.64 -16.88
C THR A 99 8.45 -13.15 -17.88
N LYS A 100 9.37 -14.02 -17.45
CA LYS A 100 10.47 -14.56 -18.28
C LYS A 100 10.29 -16.05 -18.51
#